data_AF-A0A2D4YEV8-F1
#
_entry.id   AF-A0A2D4YEV8-F1
#
_cell.length_a   1.000
_cell.length_b   1.000
_cell.length_c   1.000
_cell.angle_alpha   90.00
_cell.angle_beta   90.00
_cell.angle_gamma   90.00
#
_symmetry.space_group_name_H-M   'P 1'
#
loop_
_entity.id
_entity.type
_entity.pdbx_description
1 polymer ?
#
loop_
_entity_poly.entity_id
_entity_poly.type
_entity_poly.pdbx_seq_one_letter_code
_entity_poly.pdbx_strand_id
1 'polypeptide(L)'
;MSHFLIIKATEDVTESQLCFLVGYIESLGNSLDLFDLDDSLLKDIINNSESTFLYDYIYIISHGNDEFFGDDNGSTHSWFELSQLIEKSKNFAKDTTLIIKSCYGGNSNVAKSIFENCNKIKYVFGIDGEVQNFDMFVSSMLLLYYILWKNKSIESSVSLSNSATELNAVIFNRDSFKTF
;
A
#
# COMPACT_ATOMS: atom_id res chain seq x y z
N MET A 1 -2.51 -1.46 18.14
CA MET A 1 -3.64 -1.25 17.22
C MET A 1 -3.14 -0.28 16.18
N SER A 2 -3.09 -0.72 14.93
CA SER A 2 -2.61 0.11 13.83
C SER A 2 -3.77 0.74 13.08
N HIS A 3 -3.48 1.84 12.36
CA HIS A 3 -4.45 2.53 11.52
C HIS A 3 -4.05 2.49 10.04
N PHE A 4 -5.01 2.16 9.18
CA PHE A 4 -4.81 2.00 7.74
C PHE A 4 -5.46 3.14 6.96
N LEU A 5 -4.76 3.64 5.96
CA LEU A 5 -5.35 4.41 4.87
C LEU A 5 -5.50 3.49 3.66
N ILE A 6 -6.72 3.22 3.22
CA ILE A 6 -7.00 2.46 2.00
C ILE A 6 -7.39 3.42 0.89
N ILE A 7 -6.67 3.37 -0.21
CA ILE A 7 -6.92 4.17 -1.41
C ILE A 7 -7.33 3.23 -2.53
N LYS A 8 -8.57 3.35 -3.00
CA LYS A 8 -9.06 2.66 -4.20
C LYS A 8 -8.95 3.61 -5.38
N ALA A 9 -8.01 3.36 -6.28
CA ALA A 9 -7.72 4.19 -7.43
C ALA A 9 -8.08 3.53 -8.77
N THR A 10 -8.90 2.47 -8.75
CA THR A 10 -9.40 1.79 -9.96
C THR A 10 -10.80 1.22 -9.72
N GLU A 11 -11.62 1.19 -10.77
CA GLU A 11 -12.92 0.54 -10.79
C GLU A 11 -12.85 -0.99 -10.91
N ASP A 12 -11.70 -1.55 -11.28
CA ASP A 12 -11.48 -2.99 -11.50
C ASP A 12 -11.45 -3.83 -10.20
N VAL A 13 -11.75 -3.20 -9.07
CA VAL A 13 -11.94 -3.90 -7.80
C VAL A 13 -13.40 -3.85 -7.38
N THR A 14 -13.96 -5.04 -7.26
CA THR A 14 -15.35 -5.25 -6.85
C THR A 14 -15.59 -4.78 -5.42
N GLU A 15 -16.82 -4.34 -5.14
CA GLU A 15 -17.26 -3.99 -3.79
C GLU A 15 -17.05 -5.15 -2.80
N SER A 16 -17.30 -6.39 -3.23
CA SER A 16 -17.08 -7.58 -2.40
C SER A 16 -15.62 -7.76 -1.98
N GLN A 17 -14.66 -7.49 -2.86
CA GLN A 17 -13.23 -7.54 -2.51
C GLN A 17 -12.86 -6.43 -1.52
N LEU A 18 -13.42 -5.22 -1.67
CA LEU A 18 -13.23 -4.13 -0.72
C LEU A 18 -13.83 -4.46 0.65
N CYS A 19 -15.07 -4.93 0.70
CA CYS A 19 -15.71 -5.35 1.95
C CYS A 19 -14.91 -6.46 2.64
N PHE A 20 -14.37 -7.42 1.88
CA PHE A 20 -13.51 -8.45 2.44
C PHE A 20 -12.24 -7.86 3.04
N LEU A 21 -11.54 -6.97 2.32
CA LEU A 21 -10.34 -6.29 2.82
C LEU A 21 -10.60 -5.52 4.12
N VAL A 22 -11.67 -4.72 4.13
CA VAL A 22 -12.09 -3.91 5.29
C VAL A 22 -12.39 -4.82 6.47
N GLY A 23 -13.29 -5.78 6.31
CA GLY A 23 -13.65 -6.70 7.38
C GLY A 23 -12.47 -7.55 7.84
N TYR A 24 -11.54 -7.89 6.95
CA TYR A 24 -10.32 -8.60 7.28
C TYR A 24 -9.41 -7.78 8.21
N ILE A 25 -9.10 -6.53 7.84
CA ILE A 25 -8.27 -5.62 8.65
C ILE A 25 -8.92 -5.35 10.02
N GLU A 26 -10.22 -5.11 10.04
CA GLU A 26 -10.98 -4.89 11.28
C GLU A 26 -11.01 -6.13 12.17
N SER A 27 -11.17 -7.32 11.59
CA SER A 27 -11.14 -8.59 12.34
C SER A 27 -9.78 -8.88 12.98
N LEU A 28 -8.70 -8.30 12.43
CA LEU A 28 -7.36 -8.33 13.01
C LEU A 28 -7.16 -7.25 14.09
N GLY A 29 -8.20 -6.50 14.45
CA GLY A 29 -8.19 -5.51 15.52
C GLY A 29 -7.56 -4.18 15.14
N ASN A 30 -7.65 -3.78 13.86
CA ASN A 30 -7.11 -2.51 13.35
C ASN A 30 -8.24 -1.64 12.83
N SER A 31 -8.05 -0.32 12.88
CA SER A 31 -8.99 0.64 12.30
C SER A 31 -8.50 1.09 10.92
N LEU A 32 -9.39 1.60 10.08
CA LEU A 32 -9.06 2.05 8.74
C LEU A 32 -9.96 3.19 8.28
N ASP A 33 -9.45 3.99 7.35
CA ASP A 33 -10.24 4.85 6.49
C ASP A 33 -10.12 4.37 5.04
N LEU A 34 -11.23 4.41 4.30
CA LEU A 34 -11.30 4.01 2.90
C LEU A 34 -11.70 5.22 2.05
N PHE A 35 -10.96 5.46 0.98
CA PHE A 35 -11.22 6.53 0.03
C PHE A 35 -11.15 6.04 -1.41
N ASP A 36 -12.15 6.42 -2.20
CA ASP A 36 -12.11 6.31 -3.66
C ASP A 36 -11.32 7.49 -4.22
N LEU A 37 -10.26 7.23 -4.97
CA LEU A 37 -9.35 8.28 -5.40
C LEU A 37 -9.99 9.19 -6.45
N ASP A 38 -10.10 10.47 -6.11
CA ASP A 38 -10.29 11.57 -7.05
C ASP A 38 -9.22 12.66 -6.86
N ASP A 39 -9.07 13.56 -7.86
CA ASP A 39 -8.03 14.59 -7.90
C ASP A 39 -8.07 15.57 -6.70
N SER A 40 -9.24 15.76 -6.09
CA SER A 40 -9.41 16.62 -4.91
C SER A 40 -9.09 15.90 -3.61
N LEU A 41 -9.48 14.63 -3.51
CA LEU A 41 -9.52 13.88 -2.26
C LEU A 41 -8.12 13.54 -1.74
N LEU A 42 -7.16 13.26 -2.61
CA LEU A 42 -5.77 13.01 -2.23
C LEU A 42 -5.17 14.17 -1.43
N LYS A 43 -5.51 15.40 -1.82
CA LYS A 43 -5.06 16.61 -1.12
C LYS A 43 -5.81 16.77 0.21
N ASP A 44 -7.09 16.45 0.25
CA ASP A 44 -7.90 16.63 1.45
C ASP A 44 -7.57 15.62 2.56
N ILE A 45 -7.37 14.33 2.22
CA ILE A 45 -6.93 13.28 3.15
C ILE A 45 -5.61 13.65 3.83
N ILE A 46 -4.72 14.25 3.03
CA ILE A 46 -3.34 14.52 3.42
C ILE A 46 -3.23 15.85 4.19
N ASN A 47 -4.08 16.83 3.88
CA ASN A 47 -4.06 18.15 4.50
C ASN A 47 -5.00 18.29 5.71
N ASN A 48 -6.02 17.45 5.88
CA ASN A 48 -6.90 17.53 7.05
C ASN A 48 -6.20 17.02 8.31
N SER A 49 -5.79 17.94 9.18
CA SER A 49 -5.09 17.64 10.44
C SER A 49 -6.00 17.25 11.60
N GLU A 50 -7.27 16.93 11.34
CA GLU A 50 -8.26 16.64 12.40
C GLU A 50 -8.24 15.18 12.87
N SER A 51 -7.46 14.31 12.21
CA SER A 51 -7.26 12.95 12.68
C SER A 51 -6.55 12.93 14.03
N THR A 52 -7.12 12.19 14.99
CA THR A 52 -6.48 11.90 16.28
C THR A 52 -5.47 10.76 16.20
N PHE A 53 -5.36 10.10 15.04
CA PHE A 53 -4.52 8.94 14.79
C PHE A 53 -3.56 9.17 13.62
N LEU A 54 -2.44 8.46 13.62
CA LEU A 54 -1.49 8.42 12.50
C LEU A 54 -1.67 7.12 11.74
N TYR A 55 -1.61 7.17 10.41
CA TYR A 55 -1.62 5.99 9.56
C TYR A 55 -0.26 5.27 9.62
N ASP A 56 -0.30 4.02 10.05
CA ASP A 56 0.85 3.11 10.06
C ASP A 56 1.01 2.40 8.70
N TYR A 57 -0.10 2.24 7.97
CA TYR A 57 -0.16 1.56 6.70
C TYR A 57 -0.92 2.39 5.67
N ILE A 58 -0.43 2.39 4.43
CA ILE A 58 -1.14 2.86 3.26
C ILE A 58 -1.32 1.66 2.35
N TYR A 59 -2.56 1.35 1.99
CA TYR A 59 -2.90 0.27 1.08
C TYR A 59 -3.51 0.85 -0.19
N ILE A 60 -2.78 0.79 -1.30
CA ILE A 60 -3.22 1.32 -2.60
C ILE A 60 -3.69 0.17 -3.48
N ILE A 61 -4.91 0.29 -3.99
CA ILE A 61 -5.51 -0.60 -4.97
C ILE A 61 -5.59 0.16 -6.28
N SER A 62 -4.82 -0.24 -7.28
CA SER A 62 -4.76 0.49 -8.55
C SER A 62 -4.22 -0.38 -9.67
N HIS A 63 -4.30 0.14 -10.90
CA HIS A 63 -3.31 -0.15 -11.93
C HIS A 63 -2.09 0.75 -11.73
N GLY A 64 -1.00 0.47 -12.43
CA GLY A 64 0.19 1.31 -12.33
C GLY A 64 1.38 0.82 -13.13
N ASN A 65 2.36 1.71 -13.25
CA ASN A 65 3.66 1.48 -13.84
C ASN A 65 4.75 2.13 -12.96
N ASP A 66 5.94 2.34 -13.51
CA ASP A 66 7.08 2.91 -12.77
C ASP A 66 6.95 4.42 -12.48
N GLU A 67 6.01 5.12 -13.11
CA GLU A 67 5.82 6.57 -12.97
C GLU A 67 4.50 6.94 -12.28
N PHE A 68 3.42 6.18 -12.53
CA PHE A 68 2.06 6.51 -12.12
C PHE A 68 1.27 5.33 -11.58
N PHE A 69 0.17 5.65 -10.88
CA PHE A 69 -0.88 4.72 -10.46
C PHE A 69 -2.26 5.33 -10.72
N GLY A 70 -3.27 4.48 -10.87
CA GLY A 70 -4.63 4.94 -11.10
C GLY A 70 -5.46 3.90 -11.83
N ASP A 71 -6.39 4.37 -12.64
CA ASP A 71 -7.21 3.55 -13.53
C ASP A 71 -6.72 3.71 -14.98
N ASP A 72 -6.65 2.62 -15.73
CA ASP A 72 -6.22 2.62 -17.13
C ASP A 72 -7.12 3.50 -18.01
N ASN A 73 -8.40 3.66 -17.63
CA ASN A 73 -9.37 4.49 -18.34
C ASN A 73 -9.74 5.79 -17.61
N GLY A 74 -9.07 6.09 -16.49
CA GLY A 74 -9.44 7.17 -15.59
C GLY A 74 -8.29 8.10 -15.21
N SER A 75 -8.37 8.68 -14.02
CA SER A 75 -7.31 9.54 -13.48
C SER A 75 -6.08 8.71 -13.13
N THR A 76 -4.92 9.28 -13.43
CA THR A 76 -3.62 8.75 -13.04
C THR A 76 -2.89 9.77 -12.18
N HIS A 77 -2.13 9.29 -11.20
CA HIS A 77 -1.42 10.09 -10.21
C HIS A 77 0.03 9.65 -10.16
N SER A 78 0.94 10.59 -9.98
CA SER A 78 2.36 10.26 -9.89
C SER A 78 2.73 9.71 -8.52
N TRP A 79 3.58 8.68 -8.50
CA TRP A 79 4.23 8.22 -7.27
C TRP A 79 5.02 9.35 -6.58
N PHE A 80 5.63 10.23 -7.37
CA PHE A 80 6.34 11.41 -6.87
C PHE A 80 5.39 12.35 -6.12
N GLU A 81 4.25 12.71 -6.72
CA GLU A 81 3.28 13.60 -6.09
C GLU A 81 2.73 13.00 -4.79
N LEU A 82 2.37 11.71 -4.82
CA LEU A 82 1.93 10.98 -3.63
C LEU A 82 2.96 11.06 -2.50
N SER A 83 4.23 10.79 -2.81
CA SER A 83 5.31 10.81 -1.79
C SER A 83 5.50 12.20 -1.17
N GLN A 84 5.45 13.27 -1.98
CA GLN A 84 5.56 14.64 -1.47
C GLN A 84 4.37 15.02 -0.59
N LEU A 85 3.17 14.56 -0.95
CA LEU A 85 1.98 14.78 -0.16
C LEU A 85 2.10 14.10 1.20
N ILE A 86 2.46 12.81 1.24
CA ILE A 86 2.68 12.06 2.49
C ILE A 86 3.74 12.75 3.37
N GLU A 87 4.83 13.23 2.78
CA GLU A 87 5.89 13.93 3.52
C GLU A 87 5.40 15.23 4.18
N LYS A 88 4.50 15.97 3.52
CA LYS A 88 3.94 17.22 4.04
C LYS A 88 2.83 17.00 5.06
N SER A 89 2.09 15.90 4.97
CA SER A 89 0.97 15.59 5.87
C SER A 89 1.41 15.36 7.31
N LYS A 90 0.56 15.66 8.27
CA LYS A 90 0.79 15.28 9.68
C LYS A 90 0.13 13.97 10.08
N ASN A 91 -0.55 13.30 9.15
CA ASN A 91 -1.40 12.14 9.42
C ASN A 91 -0.70 10.79 9.27
N PHE A 92 0.60 10.77 8.94
CA PHE A 92 1.34 9.52 8.76
C PHE A 92 2.38 9.35 9.87
N ALA A 93 2.47 8.12 10.38
CA ALA A 93 3.45 7.75 11.37
C ALA A 93 4.87 7.88 10.81
N LYS A 94 5.85 7.95 11.71
CA LYS A 94 7.22 7.61 11.32
C LYS A 94 7.26 6.10 11.08
N ASP A 95 7.89 5.70 10.00
CA ASP A 95 8.04 4.31 9.57
C ASP A 95 6.77 3.63 9.00
N THR A 96 5.87 4.42 8.40
CA THR A 96 4.70 3.93 7.66
C THR A 96 5.07 2.91 6.58
N THR A 97 4.25 1.89 6.38
CA THR A 97 4.40 0.89 5.31
C THR A 97 3.43 1.19 4.17
N LEU A 98 3.95 1.29 2.95
CA LEU A 98 3.16 1.40 1.73
C LEU A 98 3.00 0.02 1.10
N ILE A 99 1.76 -0.41 0.89
CA ILE A 99 1.37 -1.69 0.28
C ILE A 99 0.68 -1.36 -1.05
N ILE A 100 1.32 -1.71 -2.15
CA ILE A 100 0.83 -1.42 -3.50
C ILE A 100 0.28 -2.72 -4.10
N LYS A 101 -1.05 -2.78 -4.21
CA LYS A 101 -1.78 -3.85 -4.88
C LYS A 101 -2.06 -3.43 -6.32
N SER A 102 -1.01 -3.45 -7.13
CA SER A 102 -1.03 -3.24 -8.59
C SER A 102 -0.05 -4.19 -9.26
N CYS A 103 -0.24 -4.47 -10.55
CA CYS A 103 0.85 -5.00 -11.37
C CYS A 103 2.05 -4.03 -11.26
N TYR A 104 3.27 -4.58 -11.22
CA TYR A 104 4.50 -3.80 -11.09
C TYR A 104 4.59 -2.90 -9.84
N GLY A 105 3.72 -3.06 -8.84
CA GLY A 105 3.83 -2.34 -7.57
C GLY A 105 5.14 -2.64 -6.82
N GLY A 106 5.77 -3.77 -7.13
CA GLY A 106 7.09 -4.19 -6.65
C GLY A 106 8.26 -3.67 -7.47
N ASN A 107 8.06 -2.70 -8.37
CA ASN A 107 9.13 -2.14 -9.17
C ASN A 107 10.07 -1.26 -8.33
N SER A 108 11.38 -1.47 -8.45
CA SER A 108 12.38 -0.71 -7.70
C SER A 108 12.38 0.80 -7.98
N ASN A 109 11.99 1.22 -9.19
CA ASN A 109 11.89 2.63 -9.55
C ASN A 109 10.78 3.33 -8.75
N VAL A 110 9.66 2.64 -8.52
CA VAL A 110 8.57 3.14 -7.66
C VAL A 110 9.07 3.33 -6.24
N ALA A 111 9.66 2.28 -5.64
CA ALA A 111 10.19 2.37 -4.29
C ALA A 111 11.26 3.45 -4.13
N LYS A 112 12.16 3.61 -5.11
CA LYS A 112 13.16 4.67 -5.15
C LYS A 112 12.52 6.05 -5.16
N SER A 113 11.55 6.27 -6.07
CA SER A 113 10.81 7.54 -6.16
C SER A 113 10.14 7.90 -4.84
N ILE A 114 9.50 6.93 -4.18
CA ILE A 114 8.87 7.13 -2.87
C ILE A 114 9.90 7.49 -1.79
N PHE A 115 11.02 6.75 -1.70
CA PHE A 115 12.01 6.97 -0.63
C PHE A 115 12.83 8.25 -0.79
N GLU A 116 13.09 8.69 -2.02
CA GLU A 116 13.84 9.93 -2.28
C GLU A 116 13.04 11.19 -1.90
N ASN A 117 11.70 11.07 -1.88
CA ASN A 117 10.79 12.22 -1.73
C ASN A 117 9.94 12.19 -0.46
N CYS A 118 10.00 11.09 0.30
CA CYS A 118 9.34 10.97 1.60
C CYS A 118 10.25 10.25 2.57
N ASN A 119 10.36 10.74 3.80
CA ASN A 119 11.14 10.13 4.89
C ASN A 119 10.28 9.30 5.86
N LYS A 120 8.95 9.36 5.72
CA LYS A 120 8.01 8.62 6.60
C LYS A 120 7.80 7.17 6.19
N ILE A 121 7.85 6.86 4.89
CA ILE A 121 7.58 5.50 4.38
C ILE A 121 8.76 4.55 4.59
N LYS A 122 8.78 3.72 5.63
CA LYS A 122 9.91 2.79 5.86
C LYS A 122 9.99 1.67 4.84
N TYR A 123 8.84 1.19 4.41
CA TYR A 123 8.68 -0.02 3.62
C TYR A 123 7.77 0.24 2.43
N VAL A 124 8.12 -0.32 1.26
CA VAL A 124 7.27 -0.39 0.07
C VAL A 124 7.13 -1.85 -0.33
N PHE A 125 5.93 -2.40 -0.19
CA PHE A 125 5.56 -3.74 -0.64
C PHE A 125 4.81 -3.66 -1.96
N GLY A 126 5.08 -4.59 -2.86
CA GLY A 126 4.27 -4.81 -4.04
C GLY A 126 4.71 -6.06 -4.78
N ILE A 127 4.08 -6.31 -5.93
CA ILE A 127 4.38 -7.47 -6.76
C ILE A 127 5.18 -7.03 -7.98
N ASP A 128 6.30 -7.70 -8.24
CA ASP A 128 7.16 -7.43 -9.38
C ASP A 128 6.79 -8.36 -10.54
N GLY A 129 6.02 -7.81 -11.48
CA GLY A 129 5.51 -8.49 -12.66
C GLY A 129 4.02 -8.32 -12.86
N GLU A 130 3.53 -8.93 -13.95
CA GLU A 130 2.12 -9.01 -14.29
C GLU A 130 1.49 -10.23 -13.60
N VAL A 131 0.45 -10.00 -12.79
CA VAL A 131 -0.20 -11.02 -11.97
C VAL A 131 -1.70 -10.81 -11.95
N GLN A 132 -2.46 -11.90 -11.83
CA GLN A 132 -3.92 -11.84 -11.71
C GLN A 132 -4.34 -11.09 -10.44
N ASN A 133 -5.40 -10.28 -10.56
CA ASN A 133 -5.91 -9.45 -9.47
C ASN A 133 -6.18 -10.24 -8.17
N PHE A 134 -6.72 -11.45 -8.30
CA PHE A 134 -7.03 -12.30 -7.16
C PHE A 134 -5.77 -12.82 -6.44
N ASP A 135 -4.73 -13.21 -7.18
CA ASP A 135 -3.48 -13.69 -6.60
C ASP A 135 -2.77 -12.55 -5.84
N MET A 136 -2.77 -11.34 -6.40
CA MET A 136 -2.26 -10.14 -5.71
C MET A 136 -3.02 -9.87 -4.41
N PHE A 137 -4.34 -10.03 -4.43
CA PHE A 137 -5.19 -9.87 -3.26
C PHE A 137 -4.89 -10.91 -2.18
N VAL A 138 -4.76 -12.18 -2.54
CA VAL A 138 -4.41 -13.24 -1.58
C VAL A 138 -3.03 -12.99 -0.98
N SER A 139 -2.05 -12.61 -1.80
CA SER A 139 -0.68 -12.33 -1.34
C SER A 139 -0.60 -11.18 -0.33
N SER A 140 -1.31 -10.08 -0.58
CA SER A 140 -1.36 -8.98 0.38
C SER A 140 -2.13 -9.35 1.66
N MET A 141 -3.17 -10.20 1.58
CA MET A 141 -3.88 -10.66 2.78
C MET A 141 -3.00 -11.56 3.64
N LEU A 142 -2.22 -12.45 3.03
CA LEU A 142 -1.25 -13.27 3.76
C LEU A 142 -0.14 -12.43 4.38
N LEU A 143 0.34 -11.40 3.69
CA LEU A 143 1.28 -10.44 4.27
C LEU A 143 0.70 -9.83 5.56
N LEU A 144 -0.51 -9.27 5.49
CA LEU A 144 -1.19 -8.66 6.63
C LEU A 144 -1.44 -9.66 7.76
N TYR A 145 -1.83 -10.90 7.44
CA TYR A 145 -1.95 -11.98 8.42
C TYR A 145 -0.67 -12.17 9.23
N TYR A 146 0.47 -12.32 8.54
CA TYR A 146 1.73 -12.63 9.20
C TYR A 146 2.24 -11.46 10.03
N ILE A 147 2.06 -10.22 9.56
CA ILE A 147 2.47 -9.02 10.30
C ILE A 147 1.56 -8.79 11.50
N LEU A 148 0.25 -8.70 11.28
CA LEU A 148 -0.69 -8.21 12.30
C LEU A 148 -1.11 -9.30 13.29
N TRP A 149 -1.30 -10.54 12.82
CA TRP A 149 -1.78 -11.63 13.67
C TRP A 149 -0.64 -12.49 14.22
N LYS A 150 0.33 -12.83 13.36
CA LYS A 150 1.47 -13.67 13.77
C LYS A 150 2.66 -12.87 14.32
N ASN A 151 2.60 -11.54 14.28
CA ASN A 151 3.65 -10.65 14.76
C ASN A 151 5.03 -10.99 14.17
N LYS A 152 5.06 -11.31 12.87
CA LYS A 152 6.30 -11.57 12.11
C LYS A 152 6.87 -10.25 11.60
N SER A 153 8.18 -10.23 11.34
CA SER A 153 8.78 -9.13 10.59
C SER A 153 8.20 -9.07 9.18
N ILE A 154 8.22 -7.89 8.56
CA ILE A 154 7.67 -7.72 7.21
C ILE A 154 8.43 -8.57 6.18
N GLU A 155 9.75 -8.69 6.32
CA GLU A 155 10.60 -9.51 5.44
C GLU A 155 10.23 -11.00 5.54
N SER A 156 10.08 -11.52 6.76
CA SER A 156 9.63 -12.90 6.94
C SER A 156 8.21 -13.11 6.42
N SER A 157 7.36 -12.10 6.49
CA SER A 157 5.96 -12.16 6.05
C SER A 157 5.85 -12.21 4.53
N VAL A 158 6.68 -11.46 3.80
CA VAL A 158 6.78 -11.53 2.34
C VAL A 158 7.25 -12.91 1.89
N SER A 159 8.31 -13.44 2.49
CA SER A 159 8.82 -14.78 2.15
C SER A 159 7.76 -15.87 2.32
N LEU A 160 6.97 -15.80 3.40
CA LEU A 160 5.86 -16.74 3.65
C LEU A 160 4.70 -16.54 2.66
N SER A 161 4.40 -15.29 2.28
CA SER A 161 3.38 -14.99 1.27
C SER A 161 3.77 -15.52 -0.11
N ASN A 162 5.02 -15.30 -0.54
CA ASN A 162 5.56 -15.84 -1.79
C ASN A 162 5.54 -17.37 -1.79
N SER A 163 5.92 -18.00 -0.67
CA SER A 163 5.90 -19.47 -0.56
C SER A 163 4.48 -20.06 -0.70
N ALA A 164 3.46 -19.30 -0.30
CA ALA A 164 2.07 -19.75 -0.36
C ALA A 164 1.36 -19.42 -1.68
N THR A 165 1.80 -18.37 -2.38
CA THR A 165 1.15 -17.86 -3.59
C THR A 165 1.96 -18.11 -4.87
N GLU A 166 3.21 -18.53 -4.72
CA GLU A 166 4.19 -18.69 -5.81
C GLU A 166 4.40 -17.40 -6.62
N LEU A 167 4.11 -16.24 -6.01
CA LEU A 167 4.34 -14.92 -6.60
C LEU A 167 5.73 -14.38 -6.29
N ASN A 168 6.14 -13.42 -7.12
CA ASN A 168 7.31 -12.59 -6.88
C ASN A 168 6.92 -11.29 -6.17
N ALA A 169 6.35 -11.38 -4.97
CA ALA A 169 6.13 -10.20 -4.14
C ALA A 169 7.45 -9.78 -3.51
N VAL A 170 7.69 -8.48 -3.43
CA VAL A 170 8.92 -7.90 -2.91
C VAL A 170 8.61 -6.84 -1.87
N ILE A 171 9.54 -6.68 -0.94
CA ILE A 171 9.55 -5.55 -0.01
C ILE A 171 10.86 -4.80 -0.11
N PHE A 172 10.77 -3.49 -0.31
CA PHE A 172 11.92 -2.59 -0.20
C PHE A 172 11.93 -1.93 1.18
N ASN A 173 13.11 -1.87 1.79
CA ASN A 173 13.35 -1.16 3.05
C ASN A 173 14.23 0.06 2.79
N ARG A 174 13.79 1.26 3.21
CA ARG A 174 14.52 2.52 2.98
C ARG A 174 16.01 2.44 3.29
N ASP A 175 16.39 1.84 4.42
CA ASP A 175 17.78 1.94 4.92
C ASP A 175 18.76 1.05 4.15
N SER A 176 18.25 -0.02 3.55
CA SER A 176 19.10 -1.02 2.88
C SER A 176 18.87 -1.09 1.38
N PHE A 177 17.73 -0.59 0.91
CA PHE A 177 17.21 -0.79 -0.45
C PHE A 177 17.33 -2.24 -0.92
N LYS A 178 17.25 -3.19 0.02
CA LYS A 178 17.27 -4.62 -0.27
C LYS A 178 15.86 -5.11 -0.53
N THR A 179 15.74 -6.01 -1.49
CA THR A 179 14.56 -6.86 -1.70
C THR A 179 14.67 -8.09 -0.81
N PHE A 180 13.54 -8.52 -0.25
CA PHE A 180 13.40 -9.73 0.56
C PHE A 180 12.21 -10.56 0.08
#